data_AF-A0A6V7JHN9-F1
#
_entry.id   AF-A0A6V7JHN9-F1
#
_cell.length_a   1.000
_cell.length_b   1.000
_cell.length_c   1.000
_cell.angle_alpha   90.00
_cell.angle_beta   90.00
_cell.angle_gamma   90.00
#
_symmetry.space_group_name_H-M   'P 1'
#
loop_
_entity.id
_entity.type
_entity.pdbx_description
1 polymer ?
#
loop_
_entity_poly.entity_id
_entity_poly.type
_entity_poly.pdbx_seq_one_letter_code
_entity_poly.pdbx_strand_id
1 'polypeptide(L)'
;ISLSGKTSTNVQKKGQTEESIVRKLMLDTWNQSIFNDIKKRLQDSAMRLVKAERNGEAFDSQLVIGVRESYVNLCSNSSDKLKIYRENFEAAYIEATEEFYWVKAPEYLQEHGVEAYMR
;
A
#
# COMPACT_ATOMS: atom_id res chain seq x y z
N ILE A 1 25.73 -17.04 -53.73
CA ILE A 1 24.37 -16.78 -53.20
C ILE A 1 24.39 -17.14 -51.71
N SER A 2 24.31 -16.16 -50.81
CA SER A 2 23.53 -16.30 -49.57
C SER A 2 23.44 -14.95 -48.87
N LEU A 3 22.26 -14.36 -48.87
CA LEU A 3 21.87 -13.21 -48.06
C LEU A 3 21.24 -13.76 -46.77
N SER A 4 21.95 -13.69 -45.63
CA SER A 4 21.37 -14.01 -44.33
C SER A 4 20.75 -12.76 -43.70
N GLY A 5 19.43 -12.79 -43.59
CA GLY A 5 18.58 -11.73 -43.07
C GLY A 5 18.76 -11.46 -41.58
N LYS A 6 18.78 -10.17 -41.24
CA LYS A 6 18.48 -9.65 -39.91
C LYS A 6 16.96 -9.59 -39.77
N THR A 7 16.35 -10.18 -38.74
CA THR A 7 15.06 -9.76 -38.13
C THR A 7 14.59 -10.78 -37.08
N SER A 8 14.80 -10.50 -35.79
CA SER A 8 14.02 -11.19 -34.72
C SER A 8 13.99 -10.51 -33.35
N THR A 9 14.59 -9.33 -33.15
CA THR A 9 14.59 -8.66 -31.83
C THR A 9 13.52 -7.58 -31.67
N ASN A 10 12.83 -7.17 -32.74
CA ASN A 10 11.95 -5.99 -32.70
C ASN A 10 10.50 -6.27 -32.27
N VAL A 11 10.05 -7.52 -32.33
CA VAL A 11 8.64 -7.89 -32.05
C VAL A 11 8.36 -8.04 -30.54
N GLN A 12 9.30 -8.57 -29.77
CA GLN A 12 9.14 -8.75 -28.31
C GLN A 12 9.11 -7.43 -27.53
N LYS A 13 9.89 -6.42 -27.95
CA LYS A 13 9.91 -5.09 -27.31
C LYS A 13 8.61 -4.31 -27.51
N LYS A 14 7.91 -4.55 -28.63
CA LYS A 14 6.67 -3.85 -28.97
C LYS A 14 5.48 -4.34 -28.11
N GLY A 15 5.38 -5.66 -27.89
CA GLY A 15 4.34 -6.27 -27.05
C GLY A 15 4.42 -5.87 -25.57
N GLN A 16 5.62 -5.83 -24.98
CA GLN A 16 5.82 -5.34 -23.60
C GLN A 16 5.46 -3.86 -23.43
N THR A 17 5.66 -3.05 -24.47
CA THR A 17 5.34 -1.62 -24.44
C THR A 17 3.83 -1.39 -24.52
N GLU A 18 3.12 -2.15 -25.36
CA GLU A 18 1.65 -2.08 -25.47
C GLU A 18 0.95 -2.57 -24.20
N GLU A 19 1.42 -3.67 -23.60
CA GLU A 19 0.92 -4.17 -22.31
C GLU A 19 1.08 -3.13 -21.18
N SER A 20 2.21 -2.41 -21.18
CA SER A 20 2.48 -1.32 -20.24
C SER A 20 1.54 -0.12 -20.41
N ILE A 21 1.18 0.24 -21.66
CA ILE A 21 0.26 1.36 -21.95
C ILE A 21 -1.15 1.03 -21.49
N VAL A 22 -1.65 -0.17 -21.80
CA VAL A 22 -2.99 -0.60 -21.38
C VAL A 22 -3.07 -0.68 -19.86
N ARG A 23 -2.07 -1.29 -19.20
CA ARG A 23 -2.00 -1.37 -17.74
C ARG A 23 -2.01 0.02 -17.10
N LYS A 24 -1.23 0.96 -17.64
CA LYS A 24 -1.21 2.34 -17.14
C LYS A 24 -2.59 3.00 -17.28
N LEU A 25 -3.23 2.88 -18.44
CA LEU A 25 -4.56 3.45 -18.67
C LEU A 25 -5.61 2.88 -17.71
N MET A 26 -5.57 1.57 -17.44
CA MET A 26 -6.48 0.92 -16.49
C MET A 26 -6.29 1.45 -15.07
N LEU A 27 -5.04 1.57 -14.60
CA LEU A 27 -4.72 2.08 -13.27
C LEU A 27 -5.07 3.57 -13.13
N ASP A 28 -4.79 4.39 -14.15
CA ASP A 28 -5.12 5.81 -14.16
C ASP A 28 -6.65 6.01 -14.11
N THR A 29 -7.40 5.22 -14.89
CA THR A 29 -8.86 5.26 -14.90
C THR A 29 -9.44 4.80 -13.55
N TRP A 30 -8.94 3.70 -12.99
CA TRP A 30 -9.34 3.24 -11.66
C TRP A 30 -9.08 4.29 -10.58
N ASN A 31 -7.90 4.92 -10.63
CA ASN A 31 -7.53 5.97 -9.69
C ASN A 31 -8.50 7.14 -9.76
N GLN A 32 -8.79 7.64 -10.98
CA GLN A 32 -9.65 8.80 -11.19
C GLN A 32 -11.13 8.52 -10.90
N SER A 33 -11.64 7.35 -11.27
CA SER A 33 -13.07 7.03 -11.17
C SER A 33 -13.50 6.49 -9.82
N ILE A 34 -12.58 5.92 -9.03
CA ILE A 34 -12.92 5.25 -7.76
C ILE A 34 -11.97 5.69 -6.65
N PHE A 35 -10.69 5.34 -6.75
CA PHE A 35 -9.79 5.42 -5.59
C PHE A 35 -9.66 6.84 -5.05
N ASN A 36 -9.52 7.85 -5.92
CA ASN A 36 -9.30 9.23 -5.48
C ASN A 36 -10.44 9.78 -4.61
N ASP A 37 -11.67 9.33 -4.86
CA ASP A 37 -12.88 9.80 -4.15
C ASP A 37 -13.06 9.11 -2.79
N ILE A 38 -12.61 7.86 -2.66
CA ILE A 38 -12.84 7.04 -1.46
C ILE A 38 -11.57 6.72 -0.66
N LYS A 39 -10.37 7.08 -1.14
CA LYS A 39 -9.07 6.72 -0.53
C LYS A 39 -9.00 7.05 0.96
N LYS A 40 -9.52 8.21 1.39
CA LYS A 40 -9.52 8.61 2.80
C LYS A 40 -10.40 7.68 3.64
N ARG A 41 -11.62 7.37 3.16
CA ARG A 41 -12.53 6.44 3.85
C ARG A 41 -11.96 5.02 3.92
N LEU A 42 -11.30 4.58 2.86
CA LEU A 42 -10.61 3.29 2.82
C LEU A 42 -9.45 3.24 3.83
N GLN A 43 -8.63 4.29 3.89
CA GLN A 43 -7.55 4.42 4.87
C GLN A 43 -8.09 4.41 6.30
N ASP A 44 -9.08 5.23 6.61
CA ASP A 44 -9.67 5.30 7.96
C ASP A 44 -10.24 3.94 8.38
N SER A 45 -10.89 3.23 7.44
CA SER A 45 -11.42 1.89 7.69
C SER A 45 -10.31 0.86 7.91
N ALA A 46 -9.23 0.93 7.12
CA ALA A 46 -8.07 0.07 7.29
C ALA A 46 -7.39 0.29 8.66
N MET A 47 -7.22 1.54 9.10
CA MET A 47 -6.66 1.85 10.41
C MET A 47 -7.53 1.33 11.56
N ARG A 48 -8.86 1.37 11.41
CA ARG A 48 -9.78 0.76 12.38
C ARG A 48 -9.61 -0.75 12.48
N LEU A 49 -9.43 -1.44 11.36
CA LEU A 49 -9.18 -2.89 11.35
C LEU A 49 -7.85 -3.23 12.04
N VAL A 50 -6.79 -2.47 11.75
CA VAL A 50 -5.49 -2.63 12.44
C VAL A 50 -5.62 -2.43 13.95
N LYS A 51 -6.38 -1.41 14.39
CA LYS A 51 -6.64 -1.18 15.81
C LYS A 51 -7.44 -2.31 16.45
N ALA A 52 -8.43 -2.86 15.75
CA ALA A 52 -9.21 -4.00 16.22
C ALA A 52 -8.32 -5.24 16.41
N GLU A 53 -7.43 -5.53 15.45
CA GLU A 53 -6.45 -6.62 15.55
C GLU A 53 -5.54 -6.48 16.77
N ARG A 54 -5.05 -5.28 17.06
CA ARG A 54 -4.23 -5.02 18.25
C ARG A 54 -4.97 -5.25 19.57
N ASN A 55 -6.30 -5.15 19.56
CA ASN A 55 -7.16 -5.48 20.70
C ASN A 55 -7.54 -6.97 20.74
N GLY A 56 -7.03 -7.78 19.81
CA GLY A 56 -7.27 -9.23 19.75
C GLY A 56 -8.42 -9.64 18.83
N GLU A 57 -9.02 -8.72 18.06
CA GLU A 57 -10.08 -9.04 17.11
C GLU A 57 -9.50 -9.49 15.76
N ALA A 58 -9.81 -10.72 15.34
CA ALA A 58 -9.40 -11.20 14.03
C ALA A 58 -10.18 -10.51 12.90
N PHE A 59 -9.50 -10.15 11.82
CA PHE A 59 -10.11 -9.64 10.59
C PHE A 59 -9.42 -10.20 9.34
N ASP A 60 -10.06 -10.06 8.18
CA ASP A 60 -9.43 -10.43 6.91
C ASP A 60 -8.32 -9.44 6.52
N SER A 61 -7.06 -9.87 6.67
CA SER A 61 -5.87 -9.08 6.33
C SER A 61 -5.88 -8.52 4.89
N GLN A 62 -6.60 -9.16 3.95
CA GLN A 62 -6.72 -8.67 2.58
C GLN A 62 -7.39 -7.30 2.50
N LEU A 63 -8.24 -6.94 3.46
CA LEU A 63 -8.88 -5.62 3.51
C LEU A 63 -7.87 -4.49 3.70
N VAL A 64 -6.85 -4.69 4.54
CA VAL A 64 -5.79 -3.69 4.76
C VAL A 64 -4.74 -3.77 3.66
N ILE A 65 -4.38 -4.99 3.24
CA ILE A 65 -3.40 -5.22 2.17
C ILE A 65 -3.88 -4.59 0.85
N GLY A 66 -5.15 -4.74 0.48
CA GLY A 66 -5.71 -4.15 -0.75
C GLY A 66 -5.69 -2.62 -0.74
N VAL A 67 -5.96 -1.99 0.40
CA VAL A 67 -5.85 -0.53 0.55
C VAL A 67 -4.40 -0.08 0.41
N ARG A 68 -3.47 -0.78 1.07
CA ARG A 68 -2.02 -0.52 0.95
C ARG A 68 -1.55 -0.64 -0.50
N GLU A 69 -1.92 -1.71 -1.18
CA GLU A 69 -1.56 -1.95 -2.58
C GLU A 69 -2.13 -0.91 -3.53
N SER A 70 -3.33 -0.40 -3.24
CA SER A 70 -3.92 0.71 -4.00
C SER A 70 -3.05 1.97 -3.89
N TYR A 71 -2.57 2.32 -2.70
CA TYR A 71 -1.64 3.44 -2.51
C TYR A 71 -0.28 3.25 -3.19
N VAL A 72 0.21 2.01 -3.30
CA VAL A 72 1.50 1.72 -3.98
C VAL A 72 1.35 1.73 -5.50
N ASN A 73 0.28 1.13 -6.04
CA ASN A 73 0.15 0.89 -7.47
C ASN A 73 -0.51 2.03 -8.25
N LEU A 74 -1.30 2.88 -7.59
CA LEU A 74 -2.05 3.97 -8.23
C LEU A 74 -1.32 5.32 -8.18
N CYS A 75 -0.05 5.34 -7.77
CA CYS A 75 0.74 6.55 -7.76
C CYS A 75 1.07 7.00 -9.20
N SER A 76 0.56 8.16 -9.59
CA SER A 76 0.81 8.75 -10.91
C SER A 76 2.21 9.39 -11.03
N ASN A 77 2.99 9.46 -9.95
CA ASN A 77 4.33 10.04 -9.98
C ASN A 77 5.35 9.02 -10.50
N SER A 78 5.96 9.32 -11.66
CA SER A 78 6.96 8.47 -12.29
C SER A 78 8.33 8.49 -11.62
N SER A 79 8.69 9.56 -10.91
CA SER A 79 9.98 9.68 -10.21
C SER A 79 9.95 9.04 -8.82
N ASP A 80 8.78 9.04 -8.17
CA ASP A 80 8.60 8.47 -6.84
C ASP A 80 7.23 7.80 -6.72
N LYS A 81 7.20 6.50 -7.06
CA LYS A 81 6.00 5.66 -7.05
C LYS A 81 5.44 5.41 -5.66
N LEU A 82 6.21 5.68 -4.60
CA LEU A 82 5.80 5.44 -3.23
C LEU A 82 5.37 6.72 -2.52
N LYS A 83 5.40 7.88 -3.19
CA LYS A 83 5.08 9.17 -2.58
C LYS A 83 3.74 9.17 -1.84
N ILE A 84 2.66 8.80 -2.53
CA ILE A 84 1.32 8.82 -1.93
C ILE A 84 1.15 7.75 -0.86
N TYR A 85 1.88 6.64 -0.95
CA TYR A 85 1.91 5.62 0.09
C TYR A 85 2.51 6.19 1.37
N ARG A 86 3.69 6.83 1.29
CA ARG A 86 4.39 7.40 2.44
C ARG A 86 3.60 8.53 3.10
N GLU A 87 3.12 9.47 2.28
CA GLU A 87 2.41 10.66 2.73
C GLU A 87 1.02 10.39 3.31
N ASN A 88 0.42 9.21 3.05
CA ASN A 88 -0.94 8.90 3.47
C ASN A 88 -1.00 7.62 4.31
N PHE A 89 -0.85 6.46 3.68
CA PHE A 89 -1.04 5.18 4.36
C PHE A 89 0.02 4.92 5.43
N GLU A 90 1.31 5.10 5.10
CA GLU A 90 2.40 4.90 6.07
C GLU A 90 2.32 5.91 7.21
N ALA A 91 2.15 7.19 6.89
CA ALA A 91 1.98 8.24 7.89
C ALA A 91 0.83 7.92 8.86
N ALA A 92 -0.35 7.58 8.34
CA ALA A 92 -1.52 7.23 9.18
C ALA A 92 -1.30 5.95 9.97
N TYR A 93 -0.59 4.96 9.41
CA TYR A 93 -0.27 3.73 10.13
C TYR A 93 0.68 4.01 11.30
N ILE A 94 1.72 4.82 11.09
CA ILE A 94 2.67 5.21 12.15
C ILE A 94 1.93 6.00 13.23
N GLU A 95 1.17 7.02 12.86
CA GLU A 95 0.38 7.85 13.79
C GLU A 95 -0.57 6.98 14.63
N ALA A 96 -1.37 6.13 14.01
CA ALA A 96 -2.28 5.23 14.72
C ALA A 96 -1.55 4.20 15.61
N THR A 97 -0.30 3.85 15.28
CA THR A 97 0.55 2.96 16.10
C THR A 97 1.11 3.69 17.31
N GLU A 98 1.60 4.90 17.10
CA GLU A 98 2.09 5.76 18.17
C GLU A 98 0.97 6.05 19.17
N GLU A 99 -0.20 6.51 18.71
CA GLU A 99 -1.35 6.78 19.59
C GLU A 99 -1.78 5.56 20.40
N PHE A 100 -1.75 4.36 19.80
CA PHE A 100 -2.14 3.13 20.47
C PHE A 100 -1.17 2.79 21.61
N TYR A 101 0.13 2.79 21.33
CA TYR A 101 1.14 2.43 22.32
C TYR A 101 1.42 3.55 23.33
N TRP A 102 1.17 4.81 22.98
CA TRP A 102 1.25 5.92 23.92
C TRP A 102 0.34 5.72 25.14
N VAL A 103 -0.83 5.12 24.92
CA VAL A 103 -1.78 4.79 25.99
C VAL A 103 -1.47 3.42 26.61
N LYS A 104 -1.22 2.40 25.78
CA LYS A 104 -1.07 1.02 26.25
C LYS A 104 0.23 0.75 26.99
N ALA A 105 1.33 1.40 26.61
CA ALA A 105 2.65 1.16 27.22
C ALA A 105 2.70 1.60 28.69
N PRO A 106 2.26 2.81 29.08
CA PRO A 106 2.19 3.21 30.49
C PRO A 106 1.23 2.33 31.31
N GLU A 107 0.07 1.96 30.76
CA GLU A 107 -0.89 1.06 31.42
C GLU A 107 -0.23 -0.27 31.77
N TYR A 108 0.41 -0.91 30.78
CA TYR A 108 1.08 -2.20 30.97
C TYR A 108 2.26 -2.12 31.94
N LEU A 109 3.06 -1.04 31.86
CA LEU A 109 4.18 -0.82 32.76
C LEU A 109 3.73 -0.66 34.21
N GLN A 110 2.66 0.09 34.45
CA GLN A 110 2.11 0.30 35.79
C GLN A 110 1.52 -0.99 36.38
N GLU A 111 0.88 -1.82 35.55
CA GLU A 111 0.22 -3.06 35.99
C GLU A 111 1.21 -4.22 36.21
N HIS A 112 2.25 -4.34 35.37
CA HIS A 112 3.11 -5.53 35.34
C HIS A 112 4.58 -5.26 35.72
N GLY A 113 4.99 -4.00 35.84
CA GLY A 113 6.35 -3.61 36.21
C GLY A 113 7.36 -3.67 35.06
N VAL A 114 8.57 -3.16 35.32
CA VAL A 114 9.60 -2.90 34.29
C VAL A 114 10.10 -4.19 33.64
N GLU A 115 10.27 -5.28 34.39
CA GLU A 115 10.77 -6.55 33.83
C GLU A 115 9.79 -7.13 32.81
N ALA A 116 8.49 -7.12 33.11
CA ALA A 116 7.47 -7.61 32.20
C ALA A 116 7.30 -6.71 30.97
N TYR A 117 7.49 -5.39 31.14
CA TYR A 117 7.42 -4.40 30.06
C TYR A 117 8.56 -4.54 29.02
N MET A 118 9.76 -4.95 29.46
CA MET A 118 10.93 -5.08 28.59
C MET A 118 10.99 -6.39 27.79
N ARG A 119 10.08 -7.34 28.07
CA ARG A 119 9.98 -8.62 27.34
C ARG A 119 9.12 -8.47 26.10
#